data_AF-A0A2E3QV12-F1
#
_entry.id   AF-A0A2E3QV12-F1
#
_cell.length_a   1.000
_cell.length_b   1.000
_cell.length_c   1.000
_cell.angle_alpha   90.00
_cell.angle_beta   90.00
_cell.angle_gamma   90.00
#
_symmetry.space_group_name_H-M   'P 1'
#
loop_
_entity.id
_entity.type
_entity.pdbx_description
1 polymer ?
#
loop_
_entity_poly.entity_id
_entity_poly.type
_entity_poly.pdbx_seq_one_letter_code
_entity_poly.pdbx_strand_id
1 'polypeptide(L)'
;MWTPADPNPTPPRSGSASSTDPLQTAVARLVGYRWPALSDDDARPVPDALDAHADDDGIVSLVAVRGEASAEKRLRDGFFAQHLKRFNNRPFVWHIWDGRKDGFGVLVLYHTLDRAALEKLAYGYLGDWITAQTADAEKGVPGADLRLAAARDLQGRLTQILEGEPPHDLFVLWKPAHEQPIGWAPDLNDGVLVNVRPFAEADVLRRKPKVQSTKDRGKNPDGSDWGPDRYNRYEGLPAEHKLRDGDGKVIPDL
;
A
#
# COMPACT_ATOMS: atom_id res chain seq x y z
N MET A 1 37.86 -35.25 -13.60
CA MET A 1 36.55 -35.05 -14.22
C MET A 1 35.77 -34.16 -13.29
N TRP A 2 35.74 -32.85 -13.59
CA TRP A 2 35.17 -31.80 -12.74
C TRP A 2 33.73 -31.61 -13.22
N THR A 3 32.74 -31.98 -12.41
CA THR A 3 31.34 -31.65 -12.68
C THR A 3 31.11 -30.17 -12.38
N PRO A 4 30.43 -29.40 -13.25
CA PRO A 4 30.09 -28.02 -12.97
C PRO A 4 29.15 -27.97 -11.75
N ALA A 5 29.48 -27.12 -10.78
CA ALA A 5 28.56 -26.75 -9.73
C ALA A 5 27.32 -26.08 -10.36
N ASP A 6 26.13 -26.38 -9.82
CA ASP A 6 24.88 -25.70 -10.17
C ASP A 6 25.08 -24.17 -10.16
N PRO A 7 24.79 -23.44 -11.26
CA PRO A 7 25.06 -22.01 -11.37
C PRO A 7 24.05 -21.14 -10.62
N ASN A 8 23.01 -21.71 -10.02
CA ASN A 8 21.97 -20.94 -9.35
C ASN A 8 22.14 -20.96 -7.82
N PRO A 9 22.18 -19.79 -7.16
CA PRO A 9 22.13 -19.73 -5.71
C PRO A 9 20.78 -20.30 -5.24
N THR A 10 20.82 -21.45 -4.59
CA THR A 10 19.68 -21.97 -3.81
C THR A 10 19.32 -20.96 -2.72
N PRO A 11 18.04 -20.60 -2.57
CA PRO A 11 17.61 -19.66 -1.53
C PRO A 11 17.85 -20.25 -0.12
N PRO A 12 17.89 -19.42 0.94
CA PRO A 12 17.79 -19.92 2.30
C PRO A 12 16.52 -20.76 2.45
N ARG A 13 16.61 -21.81 3.28
CA ARG A 13 15.72 -23.00 3.42
C ARG A 13 14.21 -22.78 3.61
N SER A 14 13.68 -21.57 3.49
CA SER A 14 12.27 -21.33 3.40
C SER A 14 11.81 -21.38 1.94
N GLY A 15 10.73 -22.10 1.69
CA GLY A 15 9.91 -21.95 0.50
C GLY A 15 9.89 -20.52 -0.01
N SER A 16 9.82 -20.33 -1.32
CA SER A 16 9.50 -19.05 -1.95
C SER A 16 8.26 -18.36 -1.36
N ALA A 17 7.52 -19.04 -0.47
CA ALA A 17 6.60 -18.57 0.57
C ALA A 17 7.12 -17.46 1.51
N SER A 18 8.43 -17.27 1.75
CA SER A 18 8.94 -16.19 2.62
C SER A 18 10.28 -15.58 2.16
N SER A 19 10.38 -15.17 0.89
CA SER A 19 11.48 -14.30 0.50
C SER A 19 11.37 -12.98 1.29
N THR A 20 12.39 -12.67 2.07
CA THR A 20 12.58 -11.41 2.81
C THR A 20 12.80 -10.21 1.89
N ASP A 21 12.98 -10.47 0.59
CA ASP A 21 13.42 -9.48 -0.40
C ASP A 21 12.41 -9.38 -1.57
N PRO A 22 11.28 -8.69 -1.36
CA PRO A 22 10.19 -8.60 -2.35
C PRO A 22 10.63 -7.89 -3.64
N LEU A 23 11.56 -6.93 -3.55
CA LEU A 23 12.03 -6.19 -4.71
C LEU A 23 12.94 -7.04 -5.60
N GLN A 24 13.85 -7.83 -5.01
CA GLN A 24 14.68 -8.77 -5.76
C GLN A 24 13.82 -9.85 -6.42
N THR A 25 12.80 -10.32 -5.71
CA THR A 25 11.81 -11.26 -6.26
C THR A 25 11.06 -10.63 -7.44
N ALA A 26 10.60 -9.38 -7.32
CA ALA A 26 9.92 -8.69 -8.41
C ALA A 26 10.81 -8.52 -9.66
N VAL A 27 12.08 -8.15 -9.48
CA VAL A 27 13.05 -8.03 -10.57
C VAL A 27 13.30 -9.39 -11.24
N ALA A 28 13.54 -10.46 -10.46
CA ALA A 28 13.72 -11.81 -10.98
C ALA A 28 12.49 -12.27 -11.79
N ARG A 29 11.29 -11.97 -11.29
CA ARG A 29 10.03 -12.31 -11.97
C ARG A 29 9.83 -11.54 -13.28
N LEU A 30 10.25 -10.28 -13.34
CA LEU A 30 10.19 -9.46 -14.55
C LEU A 30 11.09 -10.04 -15.65
N VAL A 31 12.28 -10.53 -15.33
CA VAL A 31 13.18 -11.20 -16.29
C VAL A 31 12.78 -12.65 -16.58
N GLY A 32 11.51 -13.01 -16.39
CA GLY A 32 10.99 -14.34 -16.72
C GLY A 32 11.36 -15.45 -15.74
N TYR A 33 12.14 -15.19 -14.69
CA TYR A 33 12.60 -16.24 -13.79
C TYR A 33 11.43 -16.87 -13.00
N ARG A 34 11.45 -18.20 -12.94
CA ARG A 34 10.45 -19.02 -12.26
C ARG A 34 11.21 -19.91 -11.29
N TRP A 35 11.03 -19.69 -9.98
CA TRP A 35 11.60 -20.61 -8.99
C TRP A 35 10.98 -22.00 -9.19
N PRO A 36 11.79 -23.08 -9.24
CA PRO A 36 11.25 -24.42 -9.24
C PRO A 36 10.36 -24.61 -8.00
N ALA A 37 9.20 -25.22 -8.20
CA ALA A 37 8.32 -25.53 -7.08
C ALA A 37 9.01 -26.50 -6.13
N LEU A 38 8.90 -26.24 -4.83
CA LEU A 38 9.67 -26.91 -3.77
C LEU A 38 9.12 -28.29 -3.37
N SER A 39 8.45 -29.00 -4.28
CA SER A 39 8.01 -30.37 -4.06
C SER A 39 8.26 -31.21 -5.30
N ASP A 40 8.96 -32.32 -5.09
CA ASP A 40 9.04 -33.42 -6.04
C ASP A 40 7.63 -33.96 -6.27
N ASP A 41 7.02 -33.51 -7.37
CA ASP A 41 5.89 -34.09 -8.13
C ASP A 41 5.14 -32.94 -8.82
N ASP A 42 5.46 -32.70 -10.10
CA ASP A 42 4.66 -31.98 -11.10
C ASP A 42 4.01 -30.63 -10.72
N ALA A 43 4.60 -29.87 -9.81
CA ALA A 43 4.11 -28.55 -9.45
C ALA A 43 4.51 -27.52 -10.53
N ARG A 44 3.69 -27.43 -11.59
CA ARG A 44 3.70 -26.29 -12.52
C ARG A 44 3.61 -24.98 -11.72
N PRO A 45 4.46 -23.97 -12.00
CA PRO A 45 4.38 -22.68 -11.33
C PRO A 45 2.97 -22.09 -11.48
N VAL A 46 2.33 -21.72 -10.37
CA VAL A 46 1.00 -21.10 -10.40
C VAL A 46 1.10 -19.73 -11.08
N PRO A 47 0.33 -19.48 -12.16
CA PRO A 47 0.36 -18.19 -12.82
C PRO A 47 0.00 -17.04 -11.86
N ASP A 48 0.69 -15.90 -11.98
CA ASP A 48 0.45 -14.68 -11.22
C ASP A 48 0.40 -13.41 -12.06
N ALA A 49 0.02 -12.30 -11.44
CA ALA A 49 -0.17 -11.03 -12.13
C ALA A 49 1.14 -10.48 -12.74
N LEU A 50 2.31 -10.94 -12.28
CA LEU A 50 3.57 -10.57 -12.91
C LEU A 50 3.86 -11.35 -14.18
N ASP A 51 3.19 -12.46 -14.45
CA ASP A 51 3.38 -13.17 -15.73
C ASP A 51 3.03 -12.27 -16.92
N ALA A 52 2.03 -11.39 -16.77
CA ALA A 52 1.68 -10.41 -17.79
C ALA A 52 2.73 -9.30 -18.01
N HIS A 53 3.72 -9.22 -17.12
CA HIS A 53 4.80 -8.24 -17.15
C HIS A 53 6.18 -8.89 -17.29
N ALA A 54 6.24 -10.22 -17.21
CA ALA A 54 7.45 -11.00 -17.38
C ALA A 54 7.81 -11.01 -18.86
N ASP A 55 9.11 -10.94 -19.13
CA ASP A 55 9.61 -11.16 -20.48
C ASP A 55 9.69 -12.64 -20.82
N ASP A 56 9.50 -12.97 -22.10
CA ASP A 56 9.52 -14.34 -22.61
C ASP A 56 10.96 -14.80 -22.92
N ASP A 57 11.88 -13.87 -23.20
CA ASP A 57 13.28 -14.18 -23.53
C ASP A 57 14.27 -13.89 -22.37
N GLY A 58 13.75 -13.42 -21.24
CA GLY A 58 14.51 -13.08 -20.04
C GLY A 58 15.25 -11.74 -20.10
N ILE A 59 14.98 -10.90 -21.10
CA ILE A 59 15.57 -9.56 -21.24
C ILE A 59 14.53 -8.52 -20.84
N VAL A 60 14.83 -7.71 -19.83
CA VAL A 60 14.00 -6.55 -19.48
C VAL A 60 14.85 -5.29 -19.60
N SER A 61 14.53 -4.46 -20.59
CA SER A 61 15.20 -3.19 -20.74
C SER A 61 14.77 -2.19 -19.65
N LEU A 62 15.75 -1.53 -19.04
CA LEU A 62 15.50 -0.45 -18.09
C LEU A 62 14.87 0.78 -18.76
N VAL A 63 15.11 0.96 -20.06
CA VAL A 63 14.54 2.01 -20.89
C VAL A 63 13.54 1.43 -21.89
N ALA A 64 12.55 2.22 -22.31
CA ALA A 64 11.60 1.76 -23.34
C ALA A 64 12.31 1.64 -24.70
N VAL A 65 12.38 0.44 -25.26
CA VAL A 65 13.06 0.13 -26.53
C VAL A 65 12.32 -0.97 -27.27
N ARG A 66 12.45 -1.02 -28.60
CA ARG A 66 11.86 -2.07 -29.46
C ARG A 66 10.33 -2.27 -29.29
N GLY A 67 9.62 -1.24 -28.83
CA GLY A 67 8.18 -1.30 -28.55
C GLY A 67 7.81 -1.82 -27.16
N GLU A 68 8.80 -2.19 -26.35
CA GLU A 68 8.60 -2.66 -24.98
C GLU A 68 8.56 -1.51 -23.96
N ALA A 69 7.78 -1.73 -22.90
CA ALA A 69 7.76 -0.87 -21.73
C ALA A 69 9.08 -0.96 -20.94
N SER A 70 9.51 0.17 -20.37
CA SER A 70 10.63 0.22 -19.42
C SER A 70 10.38 -0.69 -18.20
N ALA A 71 11.45 -1.20 -17.60
CA ALA A 71 11.39 -1.91 -16.33
C ALA A 71 10.64 -1.12 -15.25
N GLU A 72 10.86 0.19 -15.18
CA GLU A 72 10.15 1.11 -14.27
C GLU A 72 8.64 1.08 -14.51
N LYS A 73 8.19 1.16 -15.76
CA LYS A 73 6.77 1.07 -16.11
C LYS A 73 6.17 -0.29 -15.75
N ARG A 74 6.87 -1.39 -16.05
CA ARG A 74 6.42 -2.76 -15.73
C ARG A 74 6.31 -2.96 -14.21
N LEU A 75 7.31 -2.50 -13.43
CA LEU A 75 7.27 -2.49 -11.97
C LEU A 75 6.09 -1.68 -11.46
N ARG A 76 5.94 -0.44 -11.91
CA ARG A 76 4.88 0.47 -11.47
C ARG A 76 3.48 -0.11 -11.71
N ASP A 77 3.27 -0.77 -12.84
CA ASP A 77 1.95 -1.27 -13.23
C ASP A 77 1.60 -2.63 -12.56
N GLY A 78 2.60 -3.50 -12.32
CA GLY A 78 2.38 -4.87 -11.82
C GLY A 78 2.73 -5.12 -10.35
N PHE A 79 3.70 -4.39 -9.79
CA PHE A 79 4.31 -4.70 -8.49
C PHE A 79 3.27 -4.80 -7.37
N PHE A 80 2.45 -3.77 -7.19
CA PHE A 80 1.61 -3.69 -5.99
C PHE A 80 0.46 -4.70 -5.98
N ALA A 81 -0.11 -5.01 -7.16
CA ALA A 81 -1.11 -6.05 -7.30
C ALA A 81 -0.54 -7.43 -6.95
N GLN A 82 0.69 -7.72 -7.39
CA GLN A 82 1.37 -8.96 -7.01
C GLN A 82 1.75 -8.97 -5.54
N HIS A 83 2.22 -7.84 -4.98
CA HIS A 83 2.54 -7.70 -3.56
C HIS A 83 1.32 -8.05 -2.70
N LEU A 84 0.13 -7.54 -3.05
CA LEU A 84 -1.13 -7.92 -2.41
C LEU A 84 -1.42 -9.42 -2.52
N LYS A 85 -1.28 -10.02 -3.72
CA LYS A 85 -1.52 -11.46 -3.91
C LYS A 85 -0.56 -12.30 -3.07
N ARG A 86 0.73 -11.94 -3.07
CA ARG A 86 1.80 -12.71 -2.45
C ARG A 86 1.74 -12.68 -0.93
N PHE A 87 1.39 -11.53 -0.36
CA PHE A 87 1.30 -11.33 1.08
C PHE A 87 -0.13 -11.50 1.61
N ASN A 88 -0.96 -12.31 0.94
CA ASN A 88 -2.34 -12.60 1.37
C ASN A 88 -3.12 -11.34 1.76
N ASN A 89 -3.00 -10.31 0.92
CA ASN A 89 -3.62 -9.00 1.08
C ASN A 89 -3.13 -8.18 2.29
N ARG A 90 -1.94 -8.48 2.82
CA ARG A 90 -1.27 -7.78 3.93
C ARG A 90 0.03 -7.11 3.45
N PRO A 91 -0.05 -6.01 2.69
CA PRO A 91 1.11 -5.40 2.06
C PRO A 91 1.95 -4.58 3.05
N PHE A 92 3.26 -4.78 3.10
CA PHE A 92 4.17 -3.92 3.89
C PHE A 92 4.93 -2.86 3.07
N VAL A 93 4.92 -2.95 1.74
CA VAL A 93 5.38 -1.91 0.83
C VAL A 93 4.15 -1.39 0.14
N TRP A 94 3.86 -0.10 0.26
CA TRP A 94 2.68 0.52 -0.33
C TRP A 94 3.07 1.34 -1.54
N HIS A 95 2.28 1.22 -2.60
CA HIS A 95 2.44 2.06 -3.78
C HIS A 95 1.38 3.16 -3.75
N ILE A 96 1.81 4.36 -3.37
CA ILE A 96 0.98 5.56 -3.32
C ILE A 96 1.16 6.33 -4.63
N TRP A 97 0.07 6.84 -5.21
CA TRP A 97 0.11 7.54 -6.50
C TRP A 97 -1.03 8.54 -6.67
N ASP A 98 -0.88 9.43 -7.64
CA ASP A 98 -1.86 10.50 -7.96
C ASP A 98 -2.94 10.07 -8.97
N GLY A 99 -2.99 8.79 -9.34
CA GLY A 99 -3.94 8.25 -10.31
C GLY A 99 -3.51 8.35 -11.77
N ARG A 100 -2.36 8.99 -12.07
CA ARG A 100 -1.89 9.18 -13.44
C ARG A 100 -0.76 8.23 -13.83
N LYS A 101 -0.71 7.88 -15.12
CA LYS A 101 0.38 7.07 -15.69
C LYS A 101 1.66 7.88 -15.96
N ASP A 102 1.56 9.19 -15.99
CA ASP A 102 2.65 10.15 -16.18
C ASP A 102 2.83 11.07 -14.96
N GLY A 103 2.17 10.76 -13.85
CA GLY A 103 2.19 11.56 -12.63
C GLY A 103 3.10 11.01 -11.55
N PHE A 104 2.86 11.46 -10.33
CA PHE A 104 3.58 11.07 -9.15
C PHE A 104 3.21 9.66 -8.68
N GLY A 105 4.23 8.88 -8.33
CA GLY A 105 4.08 7.58 -7.69
C GLY A 105 5.28 7.29 -6.82
N VAL A 106 5.06 6.65 -5.68
CA VAL A 106 6.10 6.33 -4.71
C VAL A 106 5.85 4.96 -4.07
N LEU A 107 6.93 4.26 -3.76
CA LEU A 107 6.90 3.08 -2.90
C LEU A 107 7.33 3.48 -1.50
N VAL A 108 6.51 3.16 -0.50
CA VAL A 108 6.80 3.45 0.91
C VAL A 108 6.83 2.16 1.71
N LEU A 109 7.81 2.04 2.61
CA LEU A 109 7.84 0.97 3.60
C LEU A 109 6.94 1.38 4.78
N TYR A 110 5.83 0.68 4.94
CA TYR A 110 4.84 1.00 5.97
C TYR A 110 5.41 0.96 7.39
N HIS A 111 6.31 0.01 7.68
CA HIS A 111 6.94 -0.13 9.01
C HIS A 111 7.71 1.12 9.47
N THR A 112 8.10 1.99 8.53
CA THR A 112 8.84 3.23 8.80
C THR A 112 8.03 4.47 8.43
N LEU A 113 6.74 4.32 8.09
CA LEU A 113 5.87 5.42 7.70
C LEU A 113 5.19 6.00 8.94
N ASP A 114 5.96 6.70 9.78
CA ASP A 114 5.43 7.48 10.90
C ASP A 114 4.85 8.84 10.43
N ARG A 115 4.37 9.67 11.37
CA ARG A 115 3.85 11.02 11.08
C ARG A 115 4.86 11.88 10.32
N ALA A 116 6.10 11.92 10.76
CA ALA A 116 7.14 12.74 10.14
C ALA A 116 7.48 12.25 8.72
N ALA A 117 7.51 10.93 8.51
CA ALA A 117 7.73 10.34 7.21
C ALA A 117 6.56 10.62 6.24
N LEU A 118 5.31 10.56 6.72
CA LEU A 118 4.13 10.93 5.92
C LEU A 118 4.13 12.43 5.58
N GLU A 119 4.47 13.29 6.54
CA GLU A 119 4.60 14.73 6.32
C GLU A 119 5.71 15.04 5.29
N LYS A 120 6.87 14.39 5.42
CA LYS A 120 7.97 14.49 4.45
C LYS A 120 7.56 13.99 3.06
N LEU A 121 6.72 12.95 2.98
CA LEU A 121 6.17 12.49 1.71
C LEU A 121 5.25 13.56 1.09
N ALA A 122 4.28 14.05 1.85
CA ALA A 122 3.23 14.95 1.37
C ALA A 122 3.74 16.35 1.01
N TYR A 123 4.64 16.91 1.83
CA TYR A 123 5.13 18.28 1.66
C TYR A 123 6.57 18.38 1.16
N GLY A 124 7.37 17.33 1.30
CA GLY A 124 8.72 17.25 0.75
C GLY A 124 8.71 16.66 -0.67
N TYR A 125 8.66 15.33 -0.78
CA TYR A 125 8.76 14.64 -2.09
C TYR A 125 7.68 15.06 -3.08
N LEU A 126 6.41 15.09 -2.64
CA LEU A 126 5.31 15.53 -3.47
C LEU A 126 5.31 17.06 -3.66
N GLY A 127 5.80 17.83 -2.68
CA GLY A 127 5.98 19.28 -2.80
C GLY A 127 6.99 19.67 -3.88
N ASP A 128 8.11 18.98 -3.96
CA ASP A 128 9.12 19.14 -5.02
C ASP A 128 8.52 18.82 -6.40
N TRP A 129 7.73 17.75 -6.49
CA TRP A 129 7.02 17.40 -7.71
C TRP A 129 5.99 18.47 -8.12
N ILE A 130 5.17 18.96 -7.19
CA ILE A 130 4.22 20.06 -7.43
C ILE A 130 4.95 21.32 -7.91
N THR A 131 6.10 21.63 -7.33
CA THR A 131 6.92 22.78 -7.73
C THR A 131 7.42 22.64 -9.16
N ALA A 132 7.95 21.45 -9.52
CA ALA A 132 8.35 21.16 -10.90
C ALA A 132 7.18 21.26 -11.89
N GLN A 133 6.02 20.69 -11.54
CA GLN A 133 4.84 20.73 -12.41
C GLN A 133 4.22 22.13 -12.53
N THR A 134 4.37 22.96 -11.50
CA THR A 134 3.99 24.39 -11.56
C THR A 134 4.86 25.12 -12.58
N ALA A 135 6.18 24.95 -12.53
CA ALA A 135 7.09 25.57 -13.49
C ALA A 135 6.88 25.07 -14.94
N ASP A 136 6.54 23.79 -15.11
CA ASP A 136 6.20 23.22 -16.42
C ASP A 136 4.87 23.78 -16.95
N ALA A 137 3.87 23.95 -16.09
CA ALA A 137 2.58 24.56 -16.43
C ALA A 137 2.76 26.02 -16.89
N GLU A 138 3.56 26.82 -16.16
CA GLU A 138 3.89 28.19 -16.52
C GLU A 138 4.57 28.32 -17.89
N LYS A 139 5.36 27.30 -18.27
CA LYS A 139 6.02 27.20 -19.58
C LYS A 139 5.10 26.65 -20.69
N GLY A 140 3.86 26.28 -20.37
CA GLY A 140 2.93 25.67 -21.31
C GLY A 140 3.33 24.27 -21.75
N VAL A 141 4.08 23.52 -20.93
CA VAL A 141 4.45 22.14 -21.24
C VAL A 141 3.17 21.29 -21.34
N PRO A 142 2.95 20.56 -22.46
CA PRO A 142 1.75 19.76 -22.63
C PRO A 142 1.48 18.80 -21.46
N GLY A 143 0.26 18.87 -20.93
CA GLY A 143 -0.21 18.01 -19.83
C GLY A 143 0.29 18.38 -18.43
N ALA A 144 1.13 19.42 -18.28
CA ALA A 144 1.64 19.85 -16.97
C ALA A 144 0.52 20.29 -16.02
N ASP A 145 -0.48 21.03 -16.52
CA ASP A 145 -1.65 21.45 -15.72
C ASP A 145 -2.39 20.25 -15.10
N LEU A 146 -2.54 19.17 -15.87
CA LEU A 146 -3.23 17.96 -15.41
C LEU A 146 -2.38 17.18 -14.40
N ARG A 147 -1.05 17.14 -14.57
CA ARG A 147 -0.14 16.54 -13.58
C ARG A 147 -0.11 17.34 -12.29
N LEU A 148 -0.08 18.67 -12.39
CA LEU A 148 -0.13 19.58 -11.25
C LEU A 148 -1.44 19.42 -10.47
N ALA A 149 -2.59 19.36 -11.16
CA ALA A 149 -3.88 19.17 -10.53
C ALA A 149 -3.96 17.84 -9.77
N ALA A 150 -3.53 16.73 -10.40
CA ALA A 150 -3.51 15.42 -9.76
C ALA A 150 -2.57 15.37 -8.55
N ALA A 151 -1.39 15.99 -8.65
CA ALA A 151 -0.43 16.06 -7.55
C ALA A 151 -0.98 16.84 -6.34
N ARG A 152 -1.65 17.97 -6.57
CA ARG A 152 -2.30 18.77 -5.51
C ARG A 152 -3.45 18.02 -4.85
N ASP A 153 -4.25 17.31 -5.65
CA ASP A 153 -5.32 16.46 -5.13
C ASP A 153 -4.77 15.31 -4.26
N LEU A 154 -3.71 14.64 -4.71
CA LEU A 154 -3.01 13.63 -3.89
C LEU A 154 -2.49 14.25 -2.59
N GLN A 155 -1.87 15.44 -2.64
CA GLN A 155 -1.36 16.12 -1.45
C GLN A 155 -2.48 16.39 -0.44
N GLY A 156 -3.62 16.92 -0.89
CA GLY A 156 -4.79 17.14 -0.04
C GLY A 156 -5.27 15.87 0.64
N ARG A 157 -5.37 14.76 -0.09
CA ARG A 157 -5.77 13.46 0.46
C ARG A 157 -4.75 12.90 1.48
N LEU A 158 -3.45 13.09 1.24
CA LEU A 158 -2.43 12.71 2.22
C LEU A 158 -2.47 13.58 3.48
N THR A 159 -2.80 14.88 3.34
CA THR A 159 -3.01 15.77 4.49
C THR A 159 -4.20 15.32 5.32
N GLN A 160 -5.31 14.93 4.70
CA GLN A 160 -6.48 14.39 5.42
C GLN A 160 -6.12 13.13 6.23
N ILE A 161 -5.32 12.23 5.67
CA ILE A 161 -4.81 11.06 6.40
C ILE A 161 -3.86 11.48 7.54
N LEU A 162 -2.98 12.46 7.30
CA LEU A 162 -2.03 12.95 8.30
C LEU A 162 -2.76 13.49 9.53
N GLU A 163 -3.82 14.27 9.32
CA GLU A 163 -4.64 14.82 10.41
C GLU A 163 -5.70 13.86 10.93
N GLY A 164 -5.97 12.76 10.22
CA GLY A 164 -7.01 11.79 10.57
C GLY A 164 -8.41 12.35 10.35
N GLU A 165 -8.61 13.22 9.35
CA GLU A 165 -9.94 13.75 9.03
C GLU A 165 -10.87 12.63 8.57
N PRO A 166 -12.11 12.54 9.08
CA PRO A 166 -13.07 11.54 8.64
C PRO A 166 -13.25 11.54 7.12
N PRO A 167 -13.28 10.38 6.44
CA PRO A 167 -13.25 9.01 6.98
C PRO A 167 -11.83 8.39 7.13
N HIS A 168 -10.77 9.21 7.11
CA HIS A 168 -9.37 8.80 7.04
C HIS A 168 -8.69 8.67 8.41
N ASP A 169 -9.46 8.61 9.48
CA ASP A 169 -9.01 8.32 10.83
C ASP A 169 -8.49 6.88 10.98
N LEU A 170 -7.66 6.67 12.00
CA LEU A 170 -7.27 5.35 12.46
C LEU A 170 -8.16 4.94 13.63
N PHE A 171 -9.09 4.01 13.38
CA PHE A 171 -9.92 3.42 14.42
C PHE A 171 -9.46 1.99 14.73
N VAL A 172 -9.10 1.75 15.99
CA VAL A 172 -8.56 0.47 16.48
C VAL A 172 -9.52 -0.14 17.49
N LEU A 173 -10.29 -1.14 17.06
CA LEU A 173 -11.37 -1.75 17.85
C LEU A 173 -10.95 -2.29 19.23
N TRP A 174 -9.72 -2.76 19.43
CA TRP A 174 -9.28 -3.31 20.71
C TRP A 174 -8.65 -2.28 21.66
N LYS A 175 -8.43 -1.04 21.21
CA LYS A 175 -7.91 0.03 22.06
C LYS A 175 -9.06 0.76 22.74
N PRO A 176 -8.96 1.11 24.04
CA PRO A 176 -9.94 1.98 24.68
C PRO A 176 -9.92 3.38 24.06
N ALA A 177 -10.94 4.18 24.35
CA ALA A 177 -11.14 5.50 23.75
C ALA A 177 -9.95 6.45 23.93
N HIS A 178 -9.33 6.43 25.10
CA HIS A 178 -8.20 7.30 25.44
C HIS A 178 -6.85 6.84 24.84
N GLU A 179 -6.80 5.64 24.26
CA GLU A 179 -5.63 5.10 23.55
C GLU A 179 -5.81 5.13 22.02
N GLN A 180 -6.96 5.62 21.51
CA GLN A 180 -7.14 5.78 20.08
C GLN A 180 -6.09 6.75 19.52
N PRO A 181 -5.48 6.42 18.36
CA PRO A 181 -4.52 7.30 17.73
C PRO A 181 -5.21 8.59 17.23
N ILE A 182 -4.52 9.71 17.34
CA ILE A 182 -4.97 11.00 16.81
C ILE A 182 -4.15 11.30 15.55
N GLY A 183 -4.84 11.47 14.42
CA GLY A 183 -4.22 11.60 13.11
C GLY A 183 -3.41 10.36 12.72
N TRP A 184 -2.38 10.57 11.88
CA TRP A 184 -1.47 9.49 11.49
C TRP A 184 -0.47 9.17 12.61
N ALA A 185 -0.84 8.23 13.47
CA ALA A 185 -0.01 7.66 14.52
C ALA A 185 -0.15 6.13 14.57
N PRO A 186 0.30 5.40 13.53
CA PRO A 186 0.09 3.96 13.43
C PRO A 186 0.90 3.18 14.46
N ASP A 187 0.30 2.14 15.01
CA ASP A 187 1.00 1.13 15.81
C ASP A 187 1.08 -0.16 14.98
N LEU A 188 2.31 -0.66 14.78
CA LEU A 188 2.57 -1.83 13.94
C LEU A 188 1.90 -3.10 14.51
N ASN A 189 1.67 -3.14 15.82
CA ASN A 189 1.01 -4.28 16.48
C ASN A 189 -0.49 -4.33 16.18
N ASP A 190 -1.09 -3.24 15.73
CA ASP A 190 -2.51 -3.22 15.35
C ASP A 190 -2.77 -3.97 14.03
N GLY A 191 -1.70 -4.28 13.31
CA GLY A 191 -1.75 -5.03 12.07
C GLY A 191 -2.03 -4.15 10.85
N VAL A 192 -1.42 -4.57 9.75
CA VAL A 192 -1.35 -3.75 8.54
C VAL A 192 -2.69 -3.42 7.88
N LEU A 193 -3.73 -4.25 8.07
CA LEU A 193 -5.05 -3.99 7.47
C LEU A 193 -5.79 -2.83 8.13
N VAL A 194 -5.58 -2.61 9.43
CA VAL A 194 -6.11 -1.44 10.14
C VAL A 194 -5.36 -0.20 9.66
N ASN A 195 -4.03 -0.26 9.65
CA ASN A 195 -3.19 0.89 9.34
C ASN A 195 -3.21 1.31 7.86
N VAL A 196 -3.44 0.39 6.92
CA VAL A 196 -3.55 0.72 5.48
C VAL A 196 -4.92 1.28 5.10
N ARG A 197 -5.92 1.18 5.98
CA ARG A 197 -7.31 1.54 5.69
C ARG A 197 -7.46 3.01 5.26
N PRO A 198 -6.91 4.02 5.97
CA PRO A 198 -7.05 5.42 5.56
C PRO A 198 -6.59 5.67 4.12
N PHE A 199 -5.50 5.03 3.71
CA PHE A 199 -4.96 5.12 2.36
C PHE A 199 -5.83 4.43 1.30
N ALA A 200 -6.45 3.30 1.66
CA ALA A 200 -7.38 2.60 0.79
C ALA A 200 -8.69 3.40 0.59
N GLU A 201 -9.16 4.07 1.63
CA GLU A 201 -10.37 4.89 1.62
C GLU A 201 -10.16 6.19 0.84
N ALA A 202 -9.02 6.85 1.06
CA ALA A 202 -8.61 8.03 0.28
C ALA A 202 -8.33 7.72 -1.20
N ASP A 203 -8.33 6.44 -1.61
CA ASP A 203 -8.03 6.02 -2.99
C ASP A 203 -6.67 6.51 -3.51
N VAL A 204 -5.67 6.56 -2.61
CA VAL A 204 -4.30 6.98 -2.95
C VAL A 204 -3.39 5.80 -3.24
N LEU A 205 -3.88 4.58 -3.06
CA LEU A 205 -3.15 3.34 -3.34
C LEU A 205 -3.34 2.88 -4.78
N ARG A 206 -2.26 2.43 -5.42
CA ARG A 206 -2.31 1.92 -6.80
C ARG A 206 -3.29 0.73 -6.96
N ARG A 207 -3.50 -0.03 -5.90
CA ARG A 207 -4.47 -1.12 -5.82
C ARG A 207 -4.99 -1.23 -4.38
N LYS A 208 -6.30 -1.24 -4.19
CA LYS A 208 -6.86 -1.34 -2.83
C LYS A 208 -6.66 -2.73 -2.23
N PRO A 209 -6.10 -2.85 -1.02
CA PRO A 209 -6.23 -4.09 -0.25
C PRO A 209 -7.70 -4.32 0.12
N LYS A 210 -8.09 -5.58 0.25
CA LYS A 210 -9.40 -5.99 0.80
C LYS A 210 -9.45 -5.71 2.31
N VAL A 211 -9.91 -4.53 2.69
CA VAL A 211 -10.17 -4.16 4.09
C VAL A 211 -11.65 -4.37 4.39
N GLN A 212 -11.96 -5.02 5.51
CA GLN A 212 -13.35 -5.14 5.97
C GLN A 212 -13.73 -3.86 6.71
N SER A 213 -14.75 -3.14 6.21
CA SER A 213 -15.25 -1.89 6.79
C SER A 213 -16.52 -2.07 7.62
N THR A 214 -16.99 -3.30 7.79
CA THR A 214 -18.28 -3.62 8.41
C THR A 214 -18.11 -4.37 9.72
N LYS A 215 -19.23 -4.79 10.32
CA LYS A 215 -19.27 -5.57 11.57
C LYS A 215 -18.75 -6.99 11.37
N ASP A 216 -17.85 -7.42 12.25
CA ASP A 216 -17.38 -8.81 12.31
C ASP A 216 -18.42 -9.70 12.98
N ARG A 217 -18.36 -11.02 12.70
CA ARG A 217 -19.25 -12.02 13.31
C ARG A 217 -19.01 -12.24 14.82
N GLY A 218 -17.92 -11.70 15.37
CA GLY A 218 -17.50 -11.89 16.76
C GLY A 218 -18.04 -10.84 17.74
N LYS A 219 -17.85 -11.11 19.04
CA LYS A 219 -18.18 -10.19 20.14
C LYS A 219 -16.91 -9.62 20.77
N ASN A 220 -17.00 -8.40 21.27
CA ASN A 220 -15.95 -7.82 22.11
C ASN A 220 -15.94 -8.48 23.49
N PRO A 221 -14.79 -8.48 24.19
CA PRO A 221 -14.74 -8.84 25.60
C PRO A 221 -15.63 -7.92 26.44
N ASP A 222 -16.08 -8.44 27.59
CA ASP A 222 -16.82 -7.64 28.57
C ASP A 222 -15.97 -6.45 29.02
N GLY A 223 -16.60 -5.26 29.08
CA GLY A 223 -15.92 -4.01 29.45
C GLY A 223 -15.24 -3.26 28.29
N SER A 224 -15.44 -3.67 27.03
CA SER A 224 -15.00 -2.89 25.86
C SER A 224 -15.77 -1.57 25.75
N ASP A 225 -15.03 -0.49 25.46
CA ASP A 225 -15.58 0.86 25.23
C ASP A 225 -16.54 0.92 24.02
N TRP A 226 -16.43 -0.04 23.08
CA TRP A 226 -17.13 -0.01 21.79
C TRP A 226 -18.36 -0.92 21.73
N GLY A 227 -18.86 -1.31 22.90
CA GLY A 227 -20.01 -2.20 23.03
C GLY A 227 -19.68 -3.67 22.76
N PRO A 228 -20.69 -4.56 22.84
CA PRO A 228 -20.47 -6.01 22.78
C PRO A 228 -20.16 -6.51 21.36
N ASP A 229 -20.39 -5.71 20.32
CA ASP A 229 -20.28 -6.08 18.93
C ASP A 229 -19.02 -5.50 18.27
N ARG A 230 -18.37 -6.28 17.40
CA ARG A 230 -17.13 -5.88 16.73
C ARG A 230 -17.41 -5.05 15.49
N TYR A 231 -17.41 -3.73 15.62
CA TYR A 231 -17.47 -2.83 14.48
C TYR A 231 -16.05 -2.42 14.06
N ASN A 232 -15.69 -2.62 12.79
CA ASN A 232 -14.36 -2.23 12.28
C ASN A 232 -14.23 -0.71 12.00
N ARG A 233 -15.30 0.05 12.25
CA ARG A 233 -15.43 1.49 12.01
C ARG A 233 -16.19 2.14 13.15
N TYR A 234 -15.71 3.29 13.59
CA TYR A 234 -16.36 4.08 14.62
C TYR A 234 -17.72 4.61 14.16
N GLU A 235 -17.82 4.99 12.89
CA GLU A 235 -19.03 5.49 12.28
C GLU A 235 -20.14 4.44 12.29
N GLY A 236 -19.76 3.16 12.21
CA GLY A 236 -20.65 2.03 12.27
C GLY A 236 -21.17 1.70 13.67
N LEU A 237 -20.61 2.29 14.73
CA LEU A 237 -21.05 2.05 16.10
C LEU A 237 -22.48 2.58 16.33
N PRO A 238 -23.31 1.85 17.07
CA PRO A 238 -24.57 2.38 17.62
C PRO A 238 -24.33 3.65 18.45
N ALA A 239 -25.30 4.57 18.44
CA ALA A 239 -25.15 5.89 19.08
C ALA A 239 -24.90 5.81 20.60
N GLU A 240 -25.39 4.76 21.25
CA GLU A 240 -25.16 4.47 22.67
C GLU A 240 -23.71 4.08 23.01
N HIS A 241 -22.93 3.64 22.01
CA HIS A 241 -21.53 3.24 22.15
C HIS A 241 -20.55 4.26 21.54
N LYS A 242 -21.06 5.36 20.99
CA LYS A 242 -20.23 6.47 20.52
C LYS A 242 -19.85 7.39 21.68
N LEU A 243 -18.67 7.99 21.56
CA LEU A 243 -18.17 9.00 22.48
C LEU A 243 -19.06 10.24 22.47
N ARG A 244 -19.00 11.00 23.57
CA ARG A 244 -19.73 12.25 23.74
C ARG A 244 -18.77 13.39 24.03
N ASP A 245 -19.08 14.56 23.48
CA ASP A 245 -18.35 15.79 23.77
C ASP A 245 -18.68 16.35 25.17
N GLY A 246 -18.07 17.48 25.53
CA GLY A 246 -18.28 18.14 26.81
C GLY A 246 -19.72 18.63 27.05
N ASP A 247 -20.51 18.76 25.98
CA ASP A 247 -21.93 19.13 26.03
C ASP A 247 -22.85 17.89 26.06
N GLY A 248 -22.27 16.68 26.08
CA GLY A 248 -22.98 15.41 26.11
C GLY A 248 -23.54 14.97 24.75
N LYS A 249 -23.19 15.66 23.66
CA LYS A 249 -23.63 15.31 22.31
C LYS A 249 -22.73 14.21 21.72
N VAL A 250 -23.33 13.32 20.94
CA VAL A 250 -22.63 12.21 20.29
C VAL A 250 -21.63 12.75 19.26
N ILE A 251 -20.38 12.30 19.36
CA ILE A 251 -19.33 12.57 18.38
C ILE A 251 -19.54 11.61 17.20
N PRO A 252 -19.80 12.12 15.97
CA PRO A 252 -20.16 11.29 14.83
C PRO A 252 -19.00 10.42 14.33
N ASP A 253 -17.79 10.98 14.37
CA ASP A 253 -16.55 10.47 13.79
C ASP A 253 -15.39 10.69 14.80
N LEU A 254 -14.32 9.90 14.72
CA LEU A 254 -13.18 9.98 15.65
C LEU A 254 -12.11 10.98 15.18
#